data_AF-A0A4P9Y5C8-F1
#
_entry.id   AF-A0A4P9Y5C8-F1
#
_cell.length_a   1.000
_cell.length_b   1.000
_cell.length_c   1.000
_cell.angle_alpha   90.00
_cell.angle_beta   90.00
_cell.angle_gamma   90.00
#
_symmetry.space_group_name_H-M   'P 1'
#
loop_
_entity.id
_entity.type
_entity.pdbx_description
1 polymer ?
#
loop_
_entity_poly.entity_id
_entity_poly.type
_entity_poly.pdbx_seq_one_letter_code
_entity_poly.pdbx_strand_id
1 'polypeptide(L)'
;MFFSEAILSRKGSLAKVWLAAHWERKLTKSQLLQTDITNSVRKVQEEEEQGRMALRLSGQLLLGVARIYSRKTKYLMEDCGEASVRIRLAFHAASLPRDTSSLDLTQAQQGFRSQHLHSITLSDQMNGLDLTLADEGLGFG
;
A
#
# COMPACT_ATOMS: atom_id res chain seq x y z
N MET A 1 -12.50 42.33 13.28
CA MET A 1 -11.53 41.35 13.83
C MET A 1 -11.70 40.06 13.06
N PHE A 2 -10.68 39.61 12.32
CA PHE A 2 -10.78 38.45 11.41
C PHE A 2 -10.73 37.12 12.18
N PHE A 3 -11.68 36.26 11.88
CA PHE A 3 -12.10 35.07 12.62
C PHE A 3 -11.20 33.86 12.29
N SER A 4 -9.95 33.85 12.76
CA SER A 4 -8.99 32.76 12.42
C SER A 4 -8.78 31.70 13.50
N GLU A 5 -9.23 31.91 14.75
CA GLU A 5 -8.97 30.96 15.84
C GLU A 5 -9.69 29.62 15.66
N ALA A 6 -10.88 29.58 15.06
CA ALA A 6 -11.61 28.32 14.83
C ALA A 6 -10.95 27.48 13.73
N ILE A 7 -10.37 28.12 12.71
CA ILE A 7 -9.73 27.46 11.56
C ILE A 7 -8.35 26.92 11.95
N LEU A 8 -7.61 27.68 12.77
CA LEU A 8 -6.29 27.31 13.30
C LEU A 8 -6.35 26.51 14.61
N SER A 9 -7.53 26.37 15.22
CA SER A 9 -7.71 25.53 16.40
C SER A 9 -7.18 24.12 16.11
N ARG A 10 -6.60 23.47 17.12
CA ARG A 10 -5.81 22.23 17.02
C ARG A 10 -6.54 21.07 16.30
N LYS A 11 -7.85 21.18 16.08
CA LYS A 11 -8.74 20.19 15.44
C LYS A 11 -9.32 20.64 14.08
N GLY A 12 -9.00 21.83 13.59
CA GLY A 12 -9.44 22.31 12.28
C GLY A 12 -8.83 21.50 11.13
N SER A 13 -9.54 21.37 10.01
CA SER A 13 -9.01 20.65 8.84
C SER A 13 -7.75 21.28 8.23
N LEU A 14 -7.54 22.58 8.46
CA LEU A 14 -6.35 23.31 8.05
C LEU A 14 -5.25 23.33 9.13
N ALA A 15 -5.52 22.81 10.33
CA ALA A 15 -4.56 22.81 11.43
C ALA A 15 -3.30 21.98 11.10
N LYS A 16 -3.44 20.86 10.38
CA LYS A 16 -2.30 20.03 9.95
C LYS A 16 -1.40 20.78 8.96
N VAL A 17 -2.01 21.51 8.04
CA VAL A 17 -1.31 22.34 7.04
C VAL A 17 -0.62 23.53 7.71
N TRP A 18 -1.32 24.18 8.64
CA TRP A 18 -0.76 25.26 9.45
C TRP A 18 0.43 24.78 10.30
N LEU A 19 0.29 23.60 10.92
CA LEU A 19 1.35 22.97 11.69
C LEU A 19 2.53 22.58 10.79
N ALA A 20 2.29 22.13 9.57
CA ALA A 20 3.36 21.86 8.60
C ALA A 20 4.07 23.15 8.15
N ALA A 21 3.34 24.28 8.04
CA ALA A 21 3.93 25.57 7.69
C ALA A 21 4.90 26.07 8.76
N HIS A 22 4.52 25.99 10.04
CA HIS A 22 5.30 26.59 11.14
C HIS A 22 6.18 25.58 11.88
N TRP A 23 5.67 24.38 12.18
CA TRP A 23 6.28 23.41 13.09
C TRP A 23 6.52 22.06 12.40
N GLU A 24 7.21 22.10 11.26
CA GLU A 24 7.49 20.96 10.36
C GLU A 24 8.11 19.74 11.05
N ARG A 25 8.87 19.94 12.14
CA ARG A 25 9.54 18.88 12.91
C ARG A 25 8.62 18.11 13.86
N LYS A 26 7.43 18.64 14.18
CA LYS A 26 6.46 18.00 15.09
C LYS A 26 5.44 17.10 14.39
N LEU A 27 5.44 17.07 13.06
CA LEU A 27 4.47 16.28 12.30
C LEU A 27 5.01 14.88 12.01
N THR A 28 4.30 13.84 12.48
CA THR A 28 4.68 12.43 12.25
C THR A 28 4.50 12.05 10.78
N LYS A 29 5.35 11.14 10.24
CA LYS A 29 5.25 10.61 8.85
C LYS A 29 3.83 10.15 8.51
N SER A 30 3.16 9.42 9.42
CA SER A 30 1.78 8.96 9.25
C SER A 30 0.78 10.10 9.05
N GLN A 31 0.89 11.18 9.84
CA GLN A 31 -0.02 12.32 9.75
C GLN A 31 0.18 13.09 8.45
N LEU A 32 1.42 13.18 7.98
CA LEU A 32 1.75 13.79 6.70
C LEU A 32 1.12 13.00 5.54
N LEU A 33 1.28 11.67 5.53
CA LEU A 33 0.75 10.79 4.48
C LEU A 33 -0.78 10.82 4.42
N GLN A 34 -1.45 10.77 5.58
CA GLN A 34 -2.92 10.83 5.71
C GLN A 34 -3.54 12.19 5.33
N THR A 35 -2.75 13.25 5.18
CA THR A 35 -3.31 14.58 4.89
C THR A 35 -3.56 14.74 3.40
N ASP A 36 -4.81 14.93 3.00
CA ASP A 36 -5.18 15.19 1.60
C ASP A 36 -4.84 16.61 1.18
N ILE A 37 -3.94 16.74 0.20
CA ILE A 37 -3.49 18.03 -0.32
C ILE A 37 -4.62 18.72 -1.09
N THR A 38 -5.31 17.99 -1.97
CA THR A 38 -6.40 18.54 -2.80
C THR A 38 -7.54 19.10 -1.97
N ASN A 39 -7.98 18.34 -0.95
CA ASN A 39 -9.02 18.80 -0.02
C ASN A 39 -8.53 20.00 0.80
N SER A 40 -7.25 20.05 1.17
CA SER A 40 -6.68 21.18 1.90
C SER A 40 -6.68 22.46 1.06
N VAL A 41 -6.27 22.37 -0.21
CA VAL A 41 -6.24 23.52 -1.14
C VAL A 41 -7.66 24.03 -1.41
N ARG A 42 -8.62 23.12 -1.67
CA ARG A 42 -10.02 23.49 -1.89
C ARG A 42 -10.58 24.27 -0.68
N LYS A 43 -10.30 23.81 0.53
CA LYS A 43 -10.71 24.52 1.76
C LYS A 43 -10.07 25.89 1.92
N VAL A 44 -8.81 26.05 1.50
CA VAL A 44 -8.18 27.38 1.49
C VAL A 44 -8.89 28.31 0.50
N GLN A 45 -9.27 27.82 -0.68
CA GLN A 45 -10.02 28.60 -1.67
C GLN A 45 -11.41 28.98 -1.18
N GLU A 46 -12.17 28.04 -0.61
CA GLU A 46 -13.51 28.29 -0.05
C GLU A 46 -13.47 29.36 1.05
N GLU A 47 -12.46 29.33 1.93
CA GLU A 47 -12.31 30.30 3.02
C GLU A 47 -11.81 31.67 2.55
N GLU A 48 -11.04 31.71 1.46
CA GLU A 48 -10.63 32.94 0.78
C GLU A 48 -11.83 33.63 0.09
N GLU A 49 -12.66 32.88 -0.63
CA GLU A 49 -13.88 33.38 -1.28
C GLU A 49 -14.90 33.90 -0.28
N GLN A 50 -15.02 33.26 0.89
CA GLN A 50 -15.91 33.70 1.96
C GLN A 50 -15.41 34.95 2.70
N GLY A 51 -14.22 35.48 2.37
CA GLY A 51 -13.64 36.65 3.02
C GLY A 51 -13.33 36.43 4.50
N ARG A 52 -13.20 35.17 4.94
CA ARG A 52 -12.94 34.80 6.35
C ARG A 52 -11.45 34.73 6.66
N MET A 53 -10.61 34.80 5.63
CA MET A 53 -9.16 34.73 5.73
C MET A 53 -8.46 35.98 5.23
N ALA A 54 -7.41 36.40 5.96
CA ALA A 54 -6.49 37.42 5.50
C ALA A 54 -5.49 36.82 4.49
N LEU A 55 -5.11 37.59 3.48
CA LEU A 55 -4.12 37.19 2.46
C LEU A 55 -2.77 36.72 3.06
N ARG A 56 -2.37 37.31 4.19
CA ARG A 56 -1.16 36.88 4.91
C ARG A 56 -1.29 35.43 5.42
N LEU A 57 -2.47 35.01 5.84
CA LEU A 57 -2.73 33.64 6.31
C LEU A 57 -2.79 32.65 5.14
N SER A 58 -3.36 33.04 4.00
CA SER A 58 -3.39 32.17 2.81
C SER A 58 -1.99 31.87 2.28
N GLY A 59 -1.08 32.86 2.27
CA GLY A 59 0.32 32.64 1.90
C GLY A 59 1.05 31.65 2.83
N GLN A 60 0.83 31.73 4.14
CA GLN A 60 1.41 30.78 5.09
C GLN A 60 0.86 29.36 4.93
N LEU A 61 -0.45 29.23 4.67
CA LEU A 61 -1.06 27.94 4.39
C LEU A 61 -0.55 27.33 3.08
N LEU A 62 -0.40 28.13 2.03
CA LEU A 62 0.17 27.68 0.75
C LEU A 62 1.59 27.14 0.93
N LEU A 63 2.43 27.83 1.72
CA LEU A 63 3.76 27.35 2.08
C LEU A 63 3.69 26.01 2.82
N GLY A 64 2.75 25.85 3.76
CA GLY A 64 2.50 24.59 4.45
C GLY A 64 2.14 23.45 3.50
N VAL A 65 1.25 23.71 2.55
CA VAL A 65 0.85 22.73 1.51
C VAL A 65 2.05 22.33 0.65
N ALA A 66 2.81 23.31 0.15
CA ALA A 66 3.98 23.06 -0.68
C ALA A 66 5.04 22.20 0.04
N ARG A 67 5.27 22.46 1.33
CA ARG A 67 6.17 21.64 2.16
C ARG A 67 5.67 20.22 2.35
N ILE A 68 4.36 20.03 2.59
CA ILE A 68 3.76 18.70 2.70
C ILE A 68 3.96 17.93 1.39
N TYR A 69 3.71 18.56 0.24
CA TYR A 69 3.90 17.97 -1.06
C TYR A 69 5.35 17.50 -1.27
N SER A 70 6.33 18.38 -1.00
CA SER A 70 7.75 18.04 -1.14
C SER A 70 8.15 16.80 -0.32
N ARG A 71 7.69 16.70 0.93
CA ARG A 71 7.97 15.54 1.78
C ARG A 71 7.30 14.26 1.28
N LYS A 72 6.04 14.34 0.82
CA LYS A 72 5.35 13.18 0.24
C LYS A 72 6.11 12.63 -0.97
N THR A 73 6.57 13.50 -1.87
CA THR A 73 7.35 13.08 -3.04
C THR A 73 8.69 12.47 -2.65
N LYS A 74 9.36 12.99 -1.61
CA LYS A 74 10.58 12.38 -1.06
C LYS A 74 10.33 10.96 -0.55
N TYR A 75 9.27 10.77 0.24
CA TYR A 75 8.90 9.43 0.72
C TYR A 75 8.53 8.49 -0.43
N LEU A 76 7.82 8.98 -1.44
CA LEU A 76 7.51 8.18 -2.63
C LEU A 76 8.77 7.74 -3.38
N MET A 77 9.76 8.63 -3.52
CA MET A 77 11.04 8.30 -4.15
C MET A 77 11.81 7.22 -3.37
N GLU A 78 11.84 7.33 -2.04
CA GLU A 78 12.45 6.33 -1.15
C GLU A 78 11.75 4.97 -1.29
N ASP A 79 10.41 4.96 -1.24
CA ASP A 79 9.60 3.74 -1.34
C ASP A 79 9.75 3.06 -2.72
N CYS A 80 9.80 3.84 -3.81
CA CYS A 80 10.10 3.34 -5.15
C CYS A 80 11.52 2.79 -5.27
N GLY A 81 12.49 3.44 -4.62
CA GLY A 81 13.87 2.97 -4.54
C GLY A 81 13.94 1.58 -3.91
N GLU A 82 13.32 1.41 -2.74
CA GLU A 82 13.26 0.14 -2.04
C GLU A 82 12.51 -0.94 -2.82
N ALA A 83 11.35 -0.61 -3.41
CA ALA A 83 10.58 -1.54 -4.24
C ALA A 83 11.42 -2.04 -5.43
N SER A 84 12.17 -1.15 -6.09
CA SER A 84 13.02 -1.51 -7.21
C SER A 84 14.14 -2.50 -6.82
N VAL A 85 14.72 -2.33 -5.62
CA VAL A 85 15.75 -3.23 -5.08
C VAL A 85 15.13 -4.59 -4.77
N ARG A 86 13.99 -4.62 -4.08
CA ARG A 86 13.29 -5.87 -3.73
C ARG A 86 12.89 -6.66 -4.97
N ILE A 87 12.41 -5.98 -6.01
CA ILE A 87 12.08 -6.61 -7.29
C ILE A 87 13.32 -7.23 -7.95
N ARG A 88 14.44 -6.48 -8.03
CA ARG A 88 15.70 -7.01 -8.58
C ARG A 88 16.20 -8.23 -7.80
N LEU A 89 16.13 -8.20 -6.48
CA LEU A 89 16.52 -9.32 -5.61
C LEU A 89 15.62 -10.55 -5.84
N ALA A 90 14.31 -10.39 -5.94
CA ALA A 90 13.37 -11.48 -6.19
C ALA A 90 13.64 -12.16 -7.54
N PHE A 91 13.93 -11.38 -8.59
CA PHE A 91 14.25 -11.93 -9.90
C PHE A 91 15.64 -12.58 -9.98
N HIS A 92 16.66 -12.06 -9.27
CA HIS A 92 17.96 -12.72 -9.15
C HIS A 92 17.87 -14.03 -8.38
N ALA A 93 17.12 -14.05 -7.27
CA ALA A 93 16.89 -15.27 -6.48
C ALA A 93 16.09 -16.33 -7.24
N ALA A 94 15.22 -15.92 -8.17
CA ALA A 94 14.46 -16.83 -9.03
C ALA A 94 15.28 -17.41 -10.19
N SER A 95 16.39 -16.78 -10.58
CA SER A 95 17.26 -17.23 -11.67
C SER A 95 18.43 -18.11 -11.24
N LEU A 96 18.69 -18.26 -9.92
CA LEU A 96 19.65 -19.27 -9.45
C LEU A 96 18.94 -20.64 -9.37
N PRO A 97 19.55 -21.73 -9.89
CA PRO A 97 19.09 -23.08 -9.64
C PRO A 97 18.95 -23.32 -8.14
N ARG A 98 17.85 -23.92 -7.72
CA ARG A 98 17.52 -24.24 -6.32
C ARG A 98 18.35 -25.44 -5.84
N ASP A 99 19.63 -25.46 -6.16
CA ASP A 99 20.50 -26.64 -6.06
C ASP A 99 21.84 -26.29 -5.40
N THR A 100 21.85 -25.40 -4.40
CA THR A 100 22.97 -25.34 -3.44
C THR A 100 22.40 -25.25 -2.03
N SER A 101 22.12 -26.42 -1.49
CA SER A 101 21.81 -26.70 -0.10
C SER A 101 22.94 -26.27 0.84
N SER A 102 22.66 -25.32 1.74
CA SER A 102 23.04 -25.30 3.17
C SER A 102 22.67 -23.93 3.74
N LEU A 103 21.64 -23.80 4.60
CA LEU A 103 21.79 -23.85 6.06
C LEU A 103 22.82 -22.79 6.50
N ASP A 104 22.40 -21.62 7.01
CA ASP A 104 21.89 -21.54 8.37
C ASP A 104 20.84 -20.45 8.55
N LEU A 105 19.81 -20.76 9.34
CA LEU A 105 18.89 -19.87 10.10
C LEU A 105 17.62 -20.63 10.55
N THR A 106 17.53 -21.95 10.31
CA THR A 106 16.43 -22.77 10.86
C THR A 106 16.83 -23.40 12.20
N GLN A 107 16.90 -22.57 13.24
CA GLN A 107 16.76 -23.01 14.64
C GLN A 107 15.73 -22.12 15.36
N ALA A 108 14.45 -22.23 14.96
CA ALA A 108 13.34 -21.72 15.79
C ALA A 108 11.93 -22.29 15.48
N GLN A 109 11.73 -23.24 14.56
CA GLN A 109 10.35 -23.59 14.17
C GLN A 109 10.09 -25.05 13.76
N GLN A 110 10.76 -26.01 14.42
CA GLN A 110 10.46 -27.44 14.28
C GLN A 110 9.27 -27.90 15.15
N GLY A 111 8.19 -27.12 15.20
CA GLY A 111 7.05 -27.41 16.08
C GLY A 111 5.70 -27.73 15.41
N PHE A 112 5.50 -27.54 14.09
CA PHE A 112 4.11 -27.44 13.60
C PHE A 112 3.74 -28.09 12.25
N ARG A 113 4.62 -28.78 11.51
CA ARG A 113 4.31 -29.16 10.10
C ARG A 113 4.36 -30.65 9.75
N SER A 114 3.82 -31.55 10.58
CA SER A 114 3.81 -32.99 10.26
C SER A 114 2.49 -33.75 10.46
N GLN A 115 1.33 -33.13 10.24
CA GLN A 115 0.04 -33.86 10.33
C GLN A 115 -0.92 -33.70 9.14
N HIS A 116 -0.62 -32.87 8.13
CA HIS A 116 -1.63 -32.49 7.12
C HIS A 116 -1.17 -32.66 5.66
N LEU A 117 -0.74 -33.85 5.25
CA LEU A 117 -0.40 -34.14 3.85
C LEU A 117 -1.10 -35.36 3.22
N HIS A 118 -1.82 -36.19 3.99
CA HIS A 118 -2.47 -37.40 3.46
C HIS A 118 -3.91 -37.19 2.93
N SER A 119 -4.45 -35.98 2.90
CA SER A 119 -5.86 -35.72 2.56
C SER A 119 -6.11 -35.14 1.15
N ILE A 120 -5.08 -34.85 0.34
CA ILE A 120 -5.27 -34.12 -0.92
C ILE A 120 -5.16 -35.01 -2.18
N THR A 121 -4.74 -36.27 -2.06
CA THR A 121 -4.74 -37.19 -3.22
C THR A 121 -5.87 -38.21 -3.07
N LEU A 122 -6.85 -38.14 -3.98
CA LEU A 122 -7.83 -39.21 -4.23
C LEU A 122 -7.08 -40.51 -4.55
N SER A 123 -7.40 -41.60 -3.86
CA SER A 123 -6.86 -42.93 -4.14
C SER A 123 -7.53 -43.50 -5.39
N ASP A 124 -6.71 -43.82 -6.39
CA ASP A 124 -7.14 -44.45 -7.64
C ASP A 124 -7.57 -45.91 -7.35
N GLN A 125 -8.88 -46.15 -7.34
CA GLN A 125 -9.47 -47.49 -7.28
C GLN A 125 -9.88 -47.90 -8.69
N MET A 126 -8.97 -48.58 -9.38
CA MET A 126 -9.25 -49.30 -10.61
C MET A 126 -10.20 -50.47 -10.31
N ASN A 127 -11.51 -50.23 -10.42
CA ASN A 127 -12.50 -51.31 -10.46
C ASN A 127 -12.82 -51.63 -11.93
N GLY A 128 -12.23 -52.72 -12.42
CA GLY A 128 -12.68 -53.35 -13.66
C GLY A 128 -14.12 -53.81 -13.51
N LEU A 129 -14.97 -53.39 -14.46
CA LEU A 129 -16.27 -53.96 -14.86
C LEU A 129 -16.98 -52.90 -15.73
N ASP A 130 -16.68 -52.85 -17.02
CA ASP A 130 -17.73 -52.57 -18.02
C ASP A 130 -17.33 -53.15 -19.39
N LEU A 131 -17.54 -54.45 -19.51
CA LEU A 131 -17.57 -55.15 -20.78
C LEU A 131 -19.05 -55.24 -21.19
N THR A 132 -19.34 -54.79 -22.40
CA THR A 132 -20.57 -55.04 -23.20
C THR A 132 -21.82 -54.21 -22.91
N LEU A 133 -22.17 -53.30 -23.85
CA LEU A 133 -23.43 -53.39 -24.61
C LEU A 133 -23.58 -52.27 -25.68
N ALA A 134 -24.01 -52.72 -26.87
CA ALA A 134 -24.71 -52.03 -27.96
C ALA A 134 -23.95 -50.91 -28.72
N ASP A 135 -23.48 -51.14 -29.95
CA ASP A 135 -24.24 -51.21 -31.22
C ASP A 135 -24.85 -49.85 -31.64
N GLU A 136 -24.24 -49.20 -32.64
CA GLU A 136 -24.93 -48.52 -33.76
C GLU A 136 -23.91 -48.24 -34.87
N GLY A 137 -24.26 -48.67 -36.08
CA GLY A 137 -23.35 -48.78 -37.22
C GLY A 137 -23.07 -47.48 -37.97
N LEU A 138 -22.00 -47.51 -38.75
CA LEU A 138 -21.78 -46.60 -39.89
C LEU A 138 -21.15 -47.39 -41.04
N GLY A 139 -21.94 -47.56 -42.09
CA GLY A 139 -21.47 -48.07 -43.37
C GLY A 139 -20.63 -47.04 -44.12
N PHE A 140 -19.60 -47.54 -44.81
CA PHE A 140 -19.06 -46.95 -46.03
C PHE A 140 -18.84 -48.11 -47.01
N GLY A 141 -19.54 -48.07 -48.14
CA GLY A 141 -19.59 -49.09 -49.17
C GLY A 141 -20.93 -49.03 -49.90
#